data_AF-A0A933J122-F1
#
_entry.id   AF-A0A933J122-F1
#
_cell.length_a   1.000
_cell.length_b   1.000
_cell.length_c   1.000
_cell.angle_alpha   90.00
_cell.angle_beta   90.00
_cell.angle_gamma   90.00
#
_symmetry.space_group_name_H-M   'P 1'
#
loop_
_entity.id
_entity.type
_entity.pdbx_description
1 polymer ?
#
loop_
_entity_poly.entity_id
_entity_poly.type
_entity_poly.pdbx_seq_one_letter_code
_entity_poly.pdbx_strand_id
1 'polypeptide(L)' 'ERAAERDVLGLRLPVARMEDVLKGKVWAAQDPTRRKTKQQKDLLDIARLIEQYPQLRAQVTAEILARLV' A
#
# COMPACT_ATOMS: atom_id res chain seq x y z
N GLU A 1 -4.85 -17.33 -5.54
CA GLU A 1 -4.64 -16.44 -6.69
C GLU A 1 -4.19 -15.07 -6.16
N ARG A 2 -3.13 -14.43 -6.67
CA ARG A 2 -2.59 -13.16 -6.10
C ARG A 2 -2.88 -11.91 -6.96
N ALA A 3 -3.41 -12.11 -8.15
CA ALA A 3 -3.86 -11.06 -9.04
C ALA A 3 -5.19 -11.49 -9.67
N ALA A 4 -5.98 -10.54 -10.15
CA ALA A 4 -7.21 -10.80 -10.89
C ALA A 4 -7.28 -9.85 -12.10
N GLU A 5 -7.84 -10.34 -13.21
CA GLU A 5 -8.07 -9.52 -14.39
C GLU A 5 -9.01 -8.36 -14.08
N ARG A 6 -8.61 -7.14 -14.46
CA ARG A 6 -9.40 -5.91 -14.32
C ARG A 6 -9.26 -5.06 -15.57
N ASP A 7 -10.30 -4.28 -15.84
CA ASP A 7 -10.22 -3.21 -16.84
C ASP A 7 -9.53 -1.99 -16.21
N VAL A 8 -8.42 -1.58 -16.80
CA VAL A 8 -7.65 -0.40 -16.40
C VAL A 8 -7.41 0.43 -17.65
N LEU A 9 -8.08 1.57 -17.74
CA LEU A 9 -7.98 2.49 -18.88
C LEU A 9 -8.30 1.80 -20.23
N GLY A 10 -9.25 0.87 -20.25
CA GLY A 10 -9.65 0.13 -21.46
C GLY A 10 -8.76 -1.06 -21.82
N LEU A 11 -7.78 -1.40 -20.97
CA LEU A 11 -6.94 -2.60 -21.11
C LEU A 11 -7.30 -3.62 -20.04
N ARG A 12 -7.42 -4.90 -20.43
CA ARG A 12 -7.53 -6.01 -19.48
C ARG A 12 -6.14 -6.39 -18.99
N LEU A 13 -5.91 -6.18 -17.69
CA LEU A 13 -4.62 -6.43 -17.06
C LEU A 13 -4.80 -7.21 -15.75
N PRO A 14 -3.86 -8.10 -15.41
CA PRO A 14 -3.82 -8.71 -14.10
C PRO A 14 -3.43 -7.66 -13.05
N VAL A 15 -4.37 -7.33 -12.16
CA VAL A 15 -4.17 -6.37 -11.07
C VAL A 15 -3.94 -7.11 -9.76
N ALA A 16 -2.88 -6.74 -9.05
CA ALA A 16 -2.54 -7.30 -7.75
C ALA A 16 -3.67 -7.09 -6.73
N ARG A 17 -3.81 -8.05 -5.81
CA ARG A 17 -4.73 -7.91 -4.68
C ARG A 17 -4.33 -6.76 -3.76
N MET A 18 -5.31 -6.20 -3.06
CA MET A 18 -5.09 -5.02 -2.24
C MET A 18 -4.12 -5.31 -1.08
N GLU A 19 -4.16 -6.51 -0.54
CA GLU A 19 -3.22 -7.03 0.47
C GLU A 19 -1.78 -6.99 -0.04
N ASP A 20 -1.56 -7.45 -1.28
CA ASP A 20 -0.23 -7.46 -1.90
C ASP A 20 0.25 -6.04 -2.23
N VAL A 21 -0.65 -5.16 -2.67
CA VAL A 21 -0.35 -3.74 -2.90
C VAL A 21 0.07 -3.04 -1.60
N LEU A 22 -0.69 -3.24 -0.52
CA LEU A 22 -0.38 -2.67 0.78
C LEU A 22 0.97 -3.18 1.30
N LYS A 23 1.24 -4.48 1.19
CA LYS A 23 2.51 -5.08 1.61
C LYS A 23 3.70 -4.41 0.91
N GLY A 24 3.59 -4.18 -0.40
CA GLY A 24 4.62 -3.46 -1.16
C GLY A 24 4.82 -2.02 -0.68
N LYS A 25 3.76 -1.33 -0.26
CA LYS A 25 3.84 0.03 0.31
C LYS A 25 4.51 0.04 1.68
N VAL A 26 4.18 -0.92 2.54
CA VAL A 26 4.80 -1.05 3.87
C VAL A 26 6.31 -1.26 3.73
N TRP A 27 6.74 -2.18 2.85
CA TRP A 27 8.16 -2.39 2.57
C TRP A 27 8.85 -1.13 2.03
N ALA A 28 8.19 -0.42 1.10
CA ALA A 28 8.70 0.84 0.57
C ALA A 28 8.85 1.93 1.65
N ALA A 29 7.92 2.04 2.59
CA ALA A 29 7.96 3.05 3.65
C ALA A 29 9.07 2.77 4.69
N GLN A 30 9.48 1.51 4.83
CA GLN A 30 10.56 1.05 5.71
C GLN A 30 11.96 1.20 5.09
N ASP A 31 12.07 1.37 3.77
CA ASP A 31 13.36 1.54 3.09
C ASP A 31 14.04 2.87 3.50
N PRO A 32 15.19 2.83 4.20
CA PRO A 32 15.88 4.02 4.68
C PRO A 32 16.54 4.84 3.57
N THR A 33 16.80 4.22 2.41
CA THR A 33 17.47 4.88 1.26
C THR A 33 16.50 5.72 0.42
N ARG A 34 15.20 5.60 0.72
CA ARG A 34 14.14 6.23 -0.06
C ARG A 34 14.08 7.73 0.22
N ARG A 35 13.97 8.53 -0.85
CA ARG A 35 13.82 9.99 -0.75
C ARG A 35 12.62 10.35 0.13
N LYS A 36 12.76 11.37 0.98
CA LYS A 36 11.74 11.79 1.96
C LYS A 36 10.35 12.02 1.37
N THR A 37 10.26 12.67 0.20
CA THR A 37 8.98 12.90 -0.48
C THR A 37 8.30 11.62 -0.95
N LYS A 38 9.08 10.60 -1.37
CA LYS A 38 8.54 9.29 -1.73
C LYS A 38 8.07 8.54 -0.49
N GLN A 39 8.85 8.59 0.60
CA GLN A 39 8.45 8.00 1.87
C GLN A 39 7.15 8.60 2.43
N GLN A 40 6.99 9.92 2.38
CA GLN A 40 5.72 10.59 2.76
C GLN A 40 4.56 10.14 1.87
N LYS A 41 4.80 10.02 0.56
CA LYS A 41 3.78 9.49 -0.37
C LYS A 41 3.38 8.06 -0.02
N ASP A 42 4.33 7.20 0.33
CA ASP A 42 4.03 5.81 0.69
C ASP A 42 3.21 5.74 1.99
N LEU A 43 3.50 6.59 3.00
CA LEU A 43 2.67 6.70 4.21
C LEU A 43 1.24 7.17 3.89
N LEU A 44 1.09 8.17 3.03
CA LEU A 44 -0.23 8.65 2.59
C LEU A 44 -1.00 7.58 1.82
N ASP A 45 -0.33 6.85 0.93
CA ASP A 45 -0.95 5.74 0.20
C ASP A 45 -1.43 4.64 1.17
N ILE A 46 -0.63 4.32 2.20
CA ILE A 46 -1.01 3.34 3.26
C ILE A 46 -2.22 3.84 4.05
N ALA A 47 -2.22 5.09 4.50
CA ALA A 47 -3.35 5.67 5.24
C ALA A 47 -4.64 5.58 4.43
N ARG A 48 -4.61 6.01 3.16
CA ARG A 48 -5.76 5.96 2.25
C ARG A 48 -6.30 4.55 2.05
N LEU A 49 -5.41 3.56 1.92
CA LEU A 49 -5.82 2.16 1.77
C LEU A 49 -6.50 1.62 3.02
N ILE A 50 -6.00 1.94 4.22
CA ILE A 50 -6.60 1.49 5.48
C ILE A 50 -7.93 2.21 5.74
N GLU A 51 -8.04 3.49 5.40
CA GLU A 51 -9.29 4.24 5.49
C GLU A 51 -10.38 3.62 4.62
N GLN A 52 -10.03 3.24 3.38
CA GLN A 52 -10.98 2.62 2.45
C GLN A 52 -11.24 1.14 2.77
N TYR A 53 -10.25 0.41 3.30
CA TYR A 53 -10.31 -1.01 3.61
C TYR A 53 -9.79 -1.28 5.03
N PRO A 54 -10.60 -1.04 6.08
CA PRO A 54 -10.16 -1.12 7.47
C PRO A 54 -9.57 -2.46 7.89
N GLN A 55 -10.03 -3.57 7.29
CA GLN A 55 -9.51 -4.91 7.52
C GLN A 55 -8.02 -5.06 7.19
N LEU A 56 -7.48 -4.21 6.31
CA LEU A 56 -6.07 -4.25 5.94
C LEU A 56 -5.15 -3.65 7.00
N ARG A 57 -5.70 -2.91 7.98
CA ARG A 57 -4.92 -2.34 9.10
C ARG A 57 -4.11 -3.41 9.84
N ALA A 58 -4.66 -4.62 9.96
CA ALA A 58 -4.00 -5.76 10.60
C ALA A 58 -2.70 -6.21 9.90
N GLN A 59 -2.47 -5.78 8.65
CA GLN A 59 -1.28 -6.13 7.87
C GLN A 59 -0.19 -5.04 7.94
N VAL A 60 -0.44 -3.93 8.62
CA VAL A 60 0.51 -2.83 8.79
C VAL A 60 1.23 -2.96 10.13
N THR A 61 2.55 -2.79 10.10
CA THR A 61 3.37 -2.88 11.31
C THR A 61 3.08 -1.73 12.27
N ALA A 62 3.23 -1.96 13.57
CA ALA A 62 3.02 -0.95 14.60
C ALA A 62 3.90 0.30 14.39
N GLU A 63 5.13 0.11 13.92
CA GLU A 63 6.06 1.20 13.59
C GLU A 63 5.50 2.12 12.50
N ILE A 64 4.94 1.56 11.43
CA ILE A 64 4.35 2.37 10.36
C ILE A 64 3.06 3.03 10.84
N LEU A 65 2.22 2.34 11.60
CA LEU A 65 0.99 2.91 12.18
C LEU A 65 1.28 4.13 13.08
N ALA A 66 2.37 4.09 13.86
CA ALA A 66 2.78 5.22 14.70
C ALA A 66 3.21 6.45 13.88
N ARG A 67 3.63 6.26 12.62
CA ARG A 67 4.06 7.32 11.71
C ARG A 67 2.92 7.91 10.87
N LEU A 68 1.70 7.40 11.02
CA LEU A 68 0.49 7.92 10.37
C LEU A 68 -0.21 9.01 11.20
N VAL A 69 0.25 9.26 12.43
CA VAL A 69 -0.26 10.29 13.37
C VAL A 69 0.41 11.63 13.12
#